data_AF-A0A7C7TDW5-F1
#
_entry.id   AF-A0A7C7TDW5-F1
#
_cell.length_a   1.000
_cell.length_b   1.000
_cell.length_c   1.000
_cell.angle_alpha   90.00
_cell.angle_beta   90.00
_cell.angle_gamma   90.00
#
_symmetry.space_group_name_H-M   'P 1'
#
loop_
_entity.id
_entity.type
_entity.pdbx_description
1 polymer ?
#
loop_
_entity_poly.entity_id
_entity_poly.type
_entity_poly.pdbx_seq_one_letter_code
_entity_poly.pdbx_strand_id
1 'polypeptide(L)'
;MTVRIHLVLAISLTLLLPGISWGLEAFTRPLGQSAHLEMGNFQIYPINHFGNALYLKQTLLKHFPEQSVRAALNIRDDRGVLALVEEQDGMLKLELIRTADDQEGRLRKGRGEFYEFADYKAGVQQVFRVQADHIELLSPGVRTASGLTLNDTHAVFYHISESQEVEIAGQAKRRYTFRLHLVKRNAPGKVLLQKLRIQDTSARLRLGWRGLSILTATLSNGGVQEYDLRDYAPGFF
;
A
#
# COMPACT_ATOMS: atom_id res chain seq x y z
N MET A 1 -73.40 -23.70 30.20
CA MET A 1 -73.64 -23.55 28.76
C MET A 1 -72.41 -22.92 28.13
N THR A 2 -71.73 -23.69 27.29
CA THR A 2 -70.41 -23.41 26.68
C THR A 2 -70.54 -22.65 25.36
N VAL A 3 -69.93 -21.46 25.28
CA VAL A 3 -69.76 -20.64 24.07
C VAL A 3 -68.26 -20.71 23.71
N ARG A 4 -67.85 -21.59 22.78
CA ARG A 4 -67.65 -21.40 21.32
C ARG A 4 -66.68 -20.28 20.90
N ILE A 5 -65.54 -20.76 20.36
CA ILE A 5 -64.80 -20.29 19.18
C ILE A 5 -64.04 -18.96 19.33
N HIS A 6 -62.75 -19.04 19.68
CA HIS A 6 -61.69 -18.19 19.14
C HIS A 6 -60.33 -18.91 19.28
N LEU A 7 -60.12 -19.97 18.49
CA LEU A 7 -58.80 -20.59 18.34
C LEU A 7 -58.56 -20.99 16.87
N VAL A 8 -58.83 -20.08 15.93
CA VAL A 8 -58.42 -20.25 14.53
C VAL A 8 -58.15 -18.87 13.93
N LEU A 9 -57.16 -18.13 14.45
CA LEU A 9 -56.62 -16.97 13.73
C LEU A 9 -55.23 -16.52 14.21
N ALA A 10 -54.36 -17.46 14.62
CA ALA A 10 -52.98 -17.14 14.97
C ALA A 10 -51.93 -18.02 14.27
N ILE A 11 -52.36 -18.97 13.41
CA ILE A 11 -51.44 -19.92 12.76
C ILE A 11 -51.36 -19.71 11.23
N SER A 12 -52.15 -18.79 10.66
CA SER A 12 -52.23 -18.62 9.20
C SER A 12 -51.45 -17.43 8.65
N LEU A 13 -50.67 -16.71 9.46
CA LEU A 13 -49.94 -15.51 9.03
C LEU A 13 -48.41 -15.65 9.12
N THR A 14 -47.88 -16.83 8.77
CA THR A 14 -46.43 -17.04 8.62
C THR A 14 -46.05 -17.69 7.29
N LEU A 15 -46.98 -17.88 6.35
CA LEU A 15 -46.76 -18.62 5.10
C LEU A 15 -46.68 -17.78 3.82
N LEU A 16 -46.56 -16.45 3.89
CA LEU A 16 -46.43 -15.61 2.70
C LEU A 16 -45.50 -14.41 2.95
N LEU A 17 -44.19 -14.68 3.07
CA LEU A 17 -43.20 -13.72 2.59
C LEU A 17 -42.41 -14.43 1.50
N PRO A 18 -42.49 -13.97 0.23
CA PRO A 18 -41.67 -14.53 -0.83
C PRO A 18 -40.20 -14.35 -0.44
N GLY A 19 -39.46 -15.45 -0.51
CA GLY A 19 -38.05 -15.51 -0.17
C GLY A 19 -37.29 -14.42 -0.90
N ILE A 20 -36.77 -13.47 -0.12
CA ILE A 20 -35.59 -12.73 -0.54
C ILE A 20 -34.43 -13.71 -0.32
N SER A 21 -34.25 -14.63 -1.26
CA SER A 21 -33.06 -15.46 -1.36
C SER A 21 -31.89 -14.56 -1.76
N TRP A 22 -31.37 -13.78 -0.81
CA TRP A 22 -29.94 -13.52 -0.83
C TRP A 22 -29.32 -14.90 -0.66
N GLY A 23 -28.67 -15.39 -1.72
CA GLY A 23 -27.84 -16.56 -1.62
C GLY A 23 -26.77 -16.29 -0.56
N LEU A 24 -27.05 -16.64 0.69
CA LEU A 24 -26.02 -17.04 1.63
C LEU A 24 -25.44 -18.30 1.01
N GLU A 25 -24.43 -18.14 0.16
CA GLU A 25 -23.51 -19.23 -0.10
C GLU A 25 -22.95 -19.63 1.26
N ALA A 26 -23.51 -20.71 1.81
CA ALA A 26 -23.01 -21.33 3.01
C ALA A 26 -21.69 -22.00 2.65
N PHE A 27 -20.59 -21.23 2.71
CA PHE A 27 -19.25 -21.77 2.58
C PHE A 27 -19.07 -22.85 3.64
N THR A 28 -18.95 -24.10 3.21
CA THR A 28 -18.71 -25.24 4.08
C THR A 28 -17.27 -25.13 4.60
N ARG A 29 -17.11 -24.84 5.90
CA ARG A 29 -15.81 -24.64 6.52
C ARG A 29 -15.37 -25.89 7.29
N PRO A 30 -14.08 -26.26 7.25
CA PRO A 30 -13.52 -27.21 8.20
C PRO A 30 -13.73 -26.72 9.64
N LEU A 31 -14.11 -27.62 10.55
CA LEU A 31 -14.26 -27.29 11.97
C LEU A 31 -12.96 -26.68 12.52
N GLY A 32 -13.08 -25.52 13.19
CA GLY A 32 -11.96 -24.87 13.89
C GLY A 32 -11.21 -23.78 13.11
N GLN A 33 -11.54 -23.52 11.84
CA GLN A 33 -10.98 -22.38 11.11
C GLN A 33 -11.81 -21.10 11.29
N SER A 34 -11.13 -19.97 11.48
CA SER A 34 -11.80 -18.66 11.55
C SER A 34 -12.55 -18.38 10.25
N ALA A 35 -13.72 -17.78 10.39
CA ALA A 35 -14.56 -17.34 9.28
C ALA A 35 -13.97 -16.13 8.52
N HIS A 36 -13.18 -15.34 9.23
CA HIS A 36 -12.67 -14.05 8.80
C HIS A 36 -11.22 -13.85 9.28
N LEU A 37 -10.53 -12.91 8.64
CA LEU A 37 -9.22 -12.43 9.06
C LEU A 37 -9.35 -11.01 9.63
N GLU A 38 -8.89 -10.79 10.86
CA GLU A 38 -8.76 -9.45 11.46
C GLU A 38 -7.33 -8.92 11.30
N MET A 39 -7.18 -7.68 10.84
CA MET A 39 -5.90 -6.98 10.68
C MET A 39 -6.04 -5.52 11.11
N GLY A 40 -5.79 -5.24 12.40
CA GLY A 40 -5.99 -3.91 12.96
C GLY A 40 -7.47 -3.51 12.90
N ASN A 41 -7.81 -2.52 12.07
CA ASN A 41 -9.20 -2.08 11.87
C ASN A 41 -9.89 -2.76 10.67
N PHE A 42 -9.19 -3.65 9.97
CA PHE A 42 -9.71 -4.33 8.80
C PHE A 42 -10.19 -5.73 9.13
N GLN A 43 -11.23 -6.15 8.43
CA GLN A 43 -11.73 -7.51 8.44
C GLN A 43 -11.89 -8.01 7.00
N ILE A 44 -11.49 -9.25 6.71
CA ILE A 44 -11.75 -9.93 5.43
C ILE A 44 -12.69 -11.09 5.68
N TYR A 45 -13.79 -11.16 4.93
CA TYR A 45 -14.78 -12.23 5.03
C TYR A 45 -15.39 -12.59 3.66
N PRO A 46 -15.58 -13.88 3.36
CA PRO A 46 -14.95 -15.04 4.01
C PRO A 46 -13.42 -15.03 3.80
N ILE A 47 -12.65 -15.50 4.77
CA ILE A 47 -11.19 -15.65 4.60
C ILE A 47 -10.88 -16.77 3.58
N ASN A 48 -9.80 -16.63 2.81
CA ASN A 48 -9.28 -17.66 1.90
C ASN A 48 -10.23 -18.12 0.79
N HIS A 49 -11.14 -17.26 0.36
CA HIS A 49 -12.06 -17.53 -0.74
C HIS A 49 -12.04 -16.41 -1.78
N PHE A 50 -12.07 -16.79 -3.06
CA PHE A 50 -12.44 -15.88 -4.13
C PHE A 50 -13.87 -15.38 -3.91
N GLY A 51 -14.13 -14.11 -4.23
CA GLY A 51 -15.42 -13.51 -3.91
C GLY A 51 -15.47 -12.90 -2.52
N ASN A 52 -14.35 -12.79 -1.79
CA ASN A 52 -14.37 -12.22 -0.46
C ASN A 52 -14.53 -10.70 -0.47
N ALA A 53 -14.80 -10.15 0.72
CA ALA A 53 -15.02 -8.74 0.94
C ALA A 53 -14.06 -8.19 2.00
N LEU A 54 -13.67 -6.94 1.80
CA LEU A 54 -12.89 -6.16 2.76
C LEU A 54 -13.81 -5.20 3.51
N TYR A 55 -13.64 -5.15 4.82
CA TYR A 55 -14.37 -4.29 5.74
C TYR A 55 -13.37 -3.43 6.52
N LEU A 56 -13.76 -2.21 6.85
CA LEU A 56 -13.04 -1.31 7.74
C LEU A 56 -13.99 -0.90 8.87
N LYS A 57 -13.61 -1.19 10.12
CA LYS A 57 -14.45 -0.95 11.30
C LYS A 57 -15.87 -1.49 11.09
N GLN A 58 -15.96 -2.75 10.66
CA GLN A 58 -17.22 -3.48 10.37
C GLN A 58 -18.08 -2.90 9.23
N THR A 59 -17.64 -1.82 8.56
CA THR A 59 -18.31 -1.29 7.38
C THR A 59 -17.71 -1.93 6.13
N LEU A 60 -18.56 -2.43 5.23
CA LEU A 60 -18.12 -2.97 3.94
C LEU A 60 -17.41 -1.87 3.14
N LEU A 61 -16.14 -2.07 2.82
CA LEU A 61 -15.39 -1.21 1.90
C LEU A 61 -15.61 -1.63 0.46
N LYS A 62 -15.40 -2.92 0.17
CA LYS A 62 -15.49 -3.44 -1.20
C LYS A 62 -15.65 -4.96 -1.22
N HIS A 63 -16.45 -5.43 -2.17
CA HIS A 63 -16.56 -6.83 -2.55
C HIS A 63 -15.66 -7.14 -3.76
N PHE A 64 -15.01 -8.31 -3.77
CA PHE A 64 -14.05 -8.73 -4.78
C PHE A 64 -14.53 -10.00 -5.48
N PRO A 65 -15.51 -9.93 -6.41
CA PRO A 65 -16.22 -11.11 -6.92
C PRO A 65 -15.31 -12.13 -7.64
N GLU A 66 -14.26 -11.68 -8.29
CA GLU A 66 -13.36 -12.52 -9.10
C GLU A 66 -11.96 -12.65 -8.49
N GLN A 67 -11.76 -12.11 -7.29
CA GLN A 67 -10.46 -11.99 -6.63
C GLN A 67 -10.56 -12.41 -5.16
N SER A 68 -9.42 -12.64 -4.52
CA SER A 68 -9.34 -12.83 -3.08
C SER A 68 -8.46 -11.74 -2.47
N VAL A 69 -9.02 -10.92 -1.57
CA VAL A 69 -8.23 -10.03 -0.73
C VAL A 69 -7.47 -10.86 0.30
N ARG A 70 -6.18 -10.57 0.46
CA ARG A 70 -5.26 -11.24 1.38
C ARG A 70 -4.83 -10.34 2.53
N ALA A 71 -4.64 -9.05 2.26
CA ALA A 71 -4.25 -8.07 3.26
C ALA A 71 -4.77 -6.67 2.90
N ALA A 72 -4.79 -5.76 3.87
CA ALA A 72 -5.12 -4.37 3.65
C ALA A 72 -4.27 -3.43 4.51
N LEU A 73 -4.05 -2.21 4.04
CA LEU A 73 -3.29 -1.18 4.72
C LEU A 73 -3.88 0.21 4.43
N ASN A 74 -4.05 1.04 5.46
CA ASN A 74 -4.41 2.45 5.27
C ASN A 74 -3.24 3.21 4.65
N ILE A 75 -3.54 4.04 3.66
CA ILE A 75 -2.62 5.08 3.19
C ILE A 75 -2.62 6.19 4.24
N ARG A 76 -1.45 6.80 4.45
CA ARG A 76 -1.28 7.89 5.42
C ARG A 76 -2.33 8.99 5.22
N ASP A 77 -2.75 9.63 6.30
CA ASP A 77 -3.72 10.73 6.34
C ASP A 77 -5.07 10.37 5.67
N ASP A 78 -5.49 9.11 5.83
CA ASP A 78 -6.74 8.56 5.32
C ASP A 78 -6.94 8.77 3.81
N ARG A 79 -5.83 8.86 3.06
CA ARG A 79 -5.80 9.05 1.60
C ARG A 79 -6.16 7.77 0.82
N GLY A 80 -6.98 6.90 1.39
CA GLY A 80 -7.40 5.63 0.79
C GLY A 80 -6.86 4.40 1.51
N VAL A 81 -7.25 3.24 0.97
CA VAL A 81 -6.87 1.92 1.47
C VAL A 81 -6.20 1.15 0.33
N LEU A 82 -5.09 0.49 0.63
CA LEU A 82 -4.49 -0.51 -0.25
C LEU A 82 -5.00 -1.89 0.13
N ALA A 83 -5.51 -2.62 -0.85
CA ALA A 83 -5.85 -4.04 -0.72
C ALA A 83 -4.84 -4.86 -1.52
N LEU A 84 -4.25 -5.88 -0.90
CA LEU A 84 -3.49 -6.92 -1.58
C LEU A 84 -4.48 -7.96 -2.09
N VAL A 85 -4.64 -8.04 -3.39
CA VAL A 85 -5.58 -8.95 -4.05
C VAL A 85 -4.83 -10.01 -4.84
N GLU A 86 -5.33 -11.22 -4.76
CA GLU A 86 -4.92 -12.35 -5.59
C GLU A 86 -5.92 -12.55 -6.72
N GLU A 87 -5.40 -12.64 -7.94
CA GLU A 87 -6.16 -12.96 -9.15
C GLU A 87 -6.28 -14.48 -9.33
N GLN A 88 -7.16 -14.91 -10.25
CA GLN A 88 -7.42 -16.34 -10.47
C GLN A 88 -6.19 -17.14 -10.93
N ASP A 89 -5.22 -16.48 -11.55
CA ASP A 89 -3.94 -17.06 -11.97
C ASP A 89 -2.89 -17.12 -10.85
N GLY A 90 -3.25 -16.69 -9.63
CA GLY A 90 -2.36 -16.61 -8.47
C GLY A 90 -1.51 -15.34 -8.42
N MET A 91 -1.69 -14.40 -9.35
CA MET A 91 -0.93 -13.15 -9.34
C MET A 91 -1.39 -12.23 -8.22
N LEU A 92 -0.43 -11.74 -7.44
CA LEU A 92 -0.66 -10.73 -6.41
C LEU A 92 -0.48 -9.31 -6.96
N LYS A 93 -1.42 -8.43 -6.60
CA LYS A 93 -1.32 -6.99 -6.88
C LYS A 93 -1.91 -6.14 -5.77
N LEU A 94 -1.43 -4.90 -5.66
CA LEU A 94 -2.10 -3.89 -4.86
C LEU A 94 -3.19 -3.18 -5.67
N GLU A 95 -4.34 -3.02 -5.04
CA GLU A 95 -5.45 -2.22 -5.51
C GLU A 95 -5.70 -1.05 -4.57
N LEU A 96 -5.92 0.14 -5.15
CA LEU A 96 -6.30 1.35 -4.41
C LEU A 96 -7.82 1.43 -4.29
N ILE A 97 -8.32 1.34 -3.07
CA ILE A 97 -9.71 1.66 -2.71
C ILE A 97 -9.73 3.11 -2.23
N ARG A 98 -10.40 3.96 -3.00
CA ARG A 98 -10.53 5.39 -2.69
C ARG A 98 -11.53 5.59 -1.55
N THR A 99 -11.18 6.46 -0.61
CA THR A 99 -12.11 7.04 0.37
C THR A 99 -12.75 8.28 -0.24
N ALA A 100 -13.85 8.79 0.36
CA ALA A 100 -14.53 10.00 -0.13
C ALA A 100 -13.56 11.20 -0.25
N ASP A 101 -12.57 11.28 0.64
CA ASP A 101 -11.58 12.34 0.70
C ASP A 101 -10.45 12.19 -0.33
N ASP A 102 -10.24 11.01 -0.94
CA ASP A 102 -9.18 10.73 -1.91
C ASP A 102 -9.65 10.57 -3.36
N GLN A 103 -9.80 11.72 -4.04
CA GLN A 103 -10.16 11.76 -5.46
C GLN A 103 -8.95 11.84 -6.41
N GLU A 104 -7.76 12.14 -5.90
CA GLU A 104 -6.60 12.48 -6.75
C GLU A 104 -5.39 11.56 -6.57
N GLY A 105 -5.35 10.77 -5.50
CA GLY A 105 -4.32 9.77 -5.25
C GLY A 105 -4.16 8.79 -6.40
N ARG A 106 -2.90 8.47 -6.74
CA ARG A 106 -2.56 7.53 -7.80
C ARG A 106 -1.61 6.47 -7.27
N LEU A 107 -2.01 5.21 -7.39
CA LEU A 107 -1.15 4.07 -7.17
C LEU A 107 -0.53 3.62 -8.49
N ARG A 108 0.79 3.44 -8.52
CA ARG A 108 1.54 2.93 -9.65
C ARG A 108 2.29 1.67 -9.26
N LYS A 109 2.13 0.61 -10.05
CA LYS A 109 2.98 -0.58 -9.95
C LYS A 109 4.38 -0.26 -10.46
N GLY A 110 5.39 -0.50 -9.62
CA GLY A 110 6.80 -0.43 -9.99
C GLY A 110 7.29 -1.74 -10.63
N ARG A 111 8.61 -1.92 -10.71
CA ARG A 111 9.21 -3.19 -11.13
C ARG A 111 9.19 -4.17 -9.95
N GLY A 112 8.84 -5.43 -10.21
CA GLY A 112 8.84 -6.50 -9.22
C GLY A 112 7.81 -6.27 -8.11
N GLU A 113 8.29 -6.29 -6.88
CA GLU A 113 7.49 -6.30 -5.66
C GLU A 113 7.04 -4.91 -5.16
N PHE A 114 7.39 -3.84 -5.87
CA PHE A 114 7.24 -2.47 -5.36
C PHE A 114 6.10 -1.68 -5.98
N TYR A 115 5.53 -0.77 -5.19
CA TYR A 115 4.47 0.15 -5.59
C TYR A 115 4.76 1.55 -5.06
N GLU A 116 4.32 2.57 -5.81
CA GLU A 116 4.40 3.97 -5.39
C GLU A 116 2.99 4.58 -5.40
N PHE A 117 2.62 5.21 -4.29
CA PHE A 117 1.44 6.06 -4.19
C PHE A 117 1.85 7.51 -4.19
N ALA A 118 1.13 8.35 -4.93
CA ALA A 118 1.28 9.80 -4.88
C ALA A 118 -0.07 10.51 -4.91
N ASP A 119 -0.25 11.39 -3.93
CA ASP A 119 -1.26 12.45 -3.91
C ASP A 119 -0.52 13.78 -3.75
N TYR A 120 -0.31 14.47 -4.87
CA TYR A 120 0.45 15.72 -4.89
C TYR A 120 -0.28 16.88 -4.21
N LYS A 121 -1.61 16.86 -4.22
CA LYS A 121 -2.44 17.89 -3.59
C LYS A 121 -2.41 17.78 -2.07
N ALA A 122 -2.49 16.56 -1.54
CA ALA A 122 -2.31 16.28 -0.12
C ALA A 122 -0.82 16.30 0.31
N GLY A 123 0.12 16.34 -0.64
CA GLY A 123 1.55 16.26 -0.36
C GLY A 123 1.95 14.94 0.29
N VAL A 124 1.30 13.83 -0.11
CA VAL A 124 1.57 12.47 0.40
C VAL A 124 2.19 11.66 -0.72
N GLN A 125 3.35 11.07 -0.45
CA GLN A 125 3.99 10.09 -1.34
C GLN A 125 4.54 8.96 -0.50
N GLN A 126 4.19 7.73 -0.86
CA GLN A 126 4.59 6.55 -0.10
C GLN A 126 5.07 5.45 -1.05
N VAL A 127 6.08 4.71 -0.60
CA VAL A 127 6.61 3.54 -1.30
C VAL A 127 6.23 2.31 -0.51
N PHE A 128 5.67 1.32 -1.20
CA PHE A 128 5.24 0.06 -0.65
C PHE A 128 5.99 -1.10 -1.29
N ARG A 129 6.07 -2.20 -0.56
CA ARG A 129 6.55 -3.49 -1.04
C ARG A 129 5.53 -4.57 -0.69
N VAL A 130 5.30 -5.48 -1.63
CA VAL A 130 4.50 -6.70 -1.42
C VAL A 130 5.46 -7.86 -1.20
N GLN A 131 5.33 -8.57 -0.07
CA GLN A 131 6.09 -9.79 0.19
C GLN A 131 5.13 -10.85 0.75
N ALA A 132 4.99 -11.96 0.02
CA ALA A 132 3.98 -12.98 0.29
C ALA A 132 2.59 -12.31 0.49
N ASP A 133 1.91 -12.60 1.60
CA ASP A 133 0.60 -12.05 1.95
C ASP A 133 0.66 -10.72 2.73
N HIS A 134 1.74 -9.96 2.61
CA HIS A 134 1.94 -8.73 3.39
C HIS A 134 2.23 -7.49 2.53
N ILE A 135 1.64 -6.37 2.95
CA ILE A 135 1.91 -5.03 2.42
C ILE A 135 2.84 -4.30 3.40
N GLU A 136 4.09 -4.11 3.01
CA GLU A 136 5.04 -3.33 3.80
C GLU A 136 5.08 -1.87 3.33
N LEU A 137 4.79 -0.94 4.25
CA LEU A 137 5.09 0.47 4.05
C LEU A 137 6.59 0.72 4.27
N LEU A 138 7.32 1.04 3.21
CA LEU A 138 8.76 1.28 3.29
C LEU A 138 9.09 2.64 3.92
N SER A 139 8.14 3.57 3.96
CA SER A 139 8.35 4.93 4.43
C SER A 139 7.40 5.36 5.58
N PRO A 140 7.35 4.64 6.72
CA PRO A 140 6.32 4.87 7.74
C PRO A 140 6.49 6.17 8.51
N GLY A 141 7.71 6.72 8.58
CA GLY A 141 8.01 7.97 9.30
C GLY A 141 8.04 9.23 8.43
N VAL A 142 7.99 9.11 7.10
CA VAL A 142 8.14 10.25 6.19
C VAL A 142 6.90 10.43 5.34
N ARG A 143 6.49 11.69 5.15
CA ARG A 143 5.26 12.04 4.41
C ARG A 143 5.45 11.90 2.90
N THR A 144 6.67 12.13 2.43
CA THR A 144 7.01 12.19 1.01
C THR A 144 8.24 11.32 0.72
N ALA A 145 8.00 10.05 0.39
CA ALA A 145 9.03 9.17 -0.15
C ALA A 145 8.76 8.90 -1.63
N SER A 146 9.77 9.05 -2.47
CA SER A 146 9.65 8.87 -3.92
C SER A 146 10.99 8.56 -4.59
N GLY A 147 10.97 8.49 -5.92
CA GLY A 147 12.17 8.26 -6.72
C GLY A 147 12.67 6.83 -6.66
N LEU A 148 11.75 5.88 -6.52
CA LEU A 148 12.08 4.46 -6.48
C LEU A 148 12.89 4.06 -7.72
N THR A 149 14.11 3.60 -7.48
CA THR A 149 15.09 3.23 -8.50
C THR A 149 15.65 1.86 -8.16
N LEU A 150 15.56 0.90 -9.09
CA LEU A 150 15.86 -0.49 -8.82
C LEU A 150 16.99 -1.01 -9.71
N ASN A 151 17.74 -1.99 -9.19
CA ASN A 151 18.49 -2.95 -10.00
C ASN A 151 17.98 -4.37 -9.69
N ASP A 152 18.75 -5.40 -10.05
CA ASP A 152 18.31 -6.78 -9.90
C ASP A 152 18.32 -7.27 -8.44
N THR A 153 19.08 -6.63 -7.55
CA THR A 153 19.28 -7.07 -6.15
C THR A 153 18.78 -6.08 -5.11
N HIS A 154 18.64 -4.80 -5.47
CA HIS A 154 18.36 -3.69 -4.56
C HIS A 154 17.37 -2.70 -5.15
N ALA A 155 16.73 -1.95 -4.27
CA ALA A 155 15.97 -0.76 -4.59
C ALA A 155 16.41 0.39 -3.68
N VAL A 156 16.41 1.60 -4.23
CA VAL A 156 16.67 2.84 -3.49
C VAL A 156 15.51 3.80 -3.72
N PHE A 157 15.11 4.49 -2.66
CA PHE A 157 14.18 5.61 -2.74
C PHE A 157 14.67 6.72 -1.80
N TYR A 158 14.12 7.92 -1.93
CA TYR A 158 14.55 9.05 -1.11
C TYR A 158 13.37 9.84 -0.55
N HIS A 159 13.68 10.69 0.43
CA HIS A 159 12.82 11.80 0.84
C HIS A 159 13.67 13.06 1.00
N ILE A 160 13.02 14.22 0.91
CA ILE A 160 13.64 15.50 1.26
C ILE A 160 13.58 15.63 2.78
N SER A 161 14.74 15.77 3.43
CA SER A 161 14.80 15.97 4.88
C SER A 161 14.88 17.46 5.26
N GLU A 162 15.47 18.27 4.39
CA GLU A 162 15.68 19.71 4.63
C GLU A 162 15.48 20.49 3.33
N SER A 163 15.04 21.73 3.46
CA SER A 163 14.86 22.68 2.37
C SER A 163 15.30 24.05 2.85
N GLN A 164 16.31 24.63 2.22
CA GLN A 164 16.87 25.94 2.58
C GLN A 164 16.86 26.88 1.37
N GLU A 165 16.55 28.15 1.58
CA GLU A 165 16.78 29.18 0.56
C GLU A 165 18.26 29.58 0.53
N VAL A 166 18.84 29.61 -0.66
CA VAL A 166 20.24 29.91 -0.90
C VAL A 166 20.36 30.87 -2.09
N GLU A 167 21.31 31.78 -2.04
CA GLU A 167 21.62 32.63 -3.18
C GLU A 167 22.63 31.93 -4.09
N ILE A 168 22.29 31.75 -5.37
CA ILE A 168 23.15 31.14 -6.37
C ILE A 168 23.16 32.04 -7.60
N ALA A 169 24.32 32.60 -7.93
CA ALA A 169 24.49 33.53 -9.05
C ALA A 169 23.51 34.72 -9.00
N GLY A 170 23.32 35.31 -7.81
CA GLY A 170 22.44 36.47 -7.61
C GLY A 170 20.93 36.15 -7.61
N GLN A 171 20.55 34.87 -7.65
CA GLN A 171 19.15 34.44 -7.62
C GLN A 171 18.88 33.62 -6.36
N ALA A 172 17.79 33.95 -5.66
CA ALA A 172 17.26 33.11 -4.59
C ALA A 172 16.77 31.78 -5.19
N LYS A 173 17.37 30.68 -4.74
CA LYS A 173 17.01 29.31 -5.14
C LYS A 173 16.78 28.47 -3.89
N ARG A 174 15.95 27.44 -4.01
CA ARG A 174 15.82 26.46 -2.95
C ARG A 174 16.87 25.36 -3.14
N ARG A 175 17.56 24.98 -2.06
CA ARG A 175 18.42 23.80 -1.99
C ARG A 175 17.75 22.76 -1.11
N TYR A 176 17.62 21.56 -1.64
CA TYR A 176 17.00 20.41 -0.99
C TYR A 176 18.09 19.42 -0.55
N THR A 177 17.99 18.92 0.68
CA THR A 177 18.82 17.81 1.16
C THR A 177 18.00 16.52 1.09
N PHE A 178 18.52 15.54 0.36
CA PHE A 178 17.93 14.23 0.16
C PHE A 178 18.56 13.20 1.08
N ARG A 179 17.71 12.38 1.71
CA ARG A 179 18.09 11.20 2.47
C ARG A 179 17.57 9.96 1.78
N LEU A 180 18.47 9.01 1.57
CA LEU A 180 18.22 7.81 0.78
C LEU A 180 18.03 6.59 1.67
N HIS A 181 17.12 5.72 1.26
CA HIS A 181 16.86 4.43 1.87
C HIS A 181 17.23 3.33 0.88
N LEU A 182 17.94 2.31 1.37
CA LEU A 182 18.31 1.12 0.61
C LEU A 182 17.45 -0.06 1.07
N VAL A 183 16.96 -0.84 0.11
CA VAL A 183 16.13 -2.02 0.32
C VAL A 183 16.74 -3.18 -0.44
N LYS A 184 16.90 -4.33 0.21
CA LYS A 184 17.30 -5.57 -0.47
C LYS A 184 16.07 -6.21 -1.09
N ARG A 185 16.17 -6.59 -2.36
CA ARG A 185 15.08 -7.29 -3.07
C ARG A 185 15.00 -8.73 -2.58
N ASN A 186 13.79 -9.26 -2.54
CA ASN A 186 13.50 -10.64 -2.10
C ASN A 186 13.99 -10.99 -0.67
N ALA A 187 14.33 -10.00 0.16
CA ALA A 187 14.69 -10.19 1.56
C ALA A 187 13.99 -9.13 2.41
N PRO A 188 13.63 -9.45 3.67
CA PRO A 188 13.12 -8.44 4.58
C PRO A 188 14.20 -7.41 4.89
N GLY A 189 13.77 -6.19 5.22
CA GLY A 189 14.67 -5.14 5.69
C GLY A 189 14.92 -4.00 4.71
N LYS A 190 15.17 -2.85 5.32
CA LYS A 190 15.53 -1.57 4.70
C LYS A 190 16.47 -0.83 5.63
N VAL A 191 17.31 0.03 5.09
CA VAL A 191 18.23 0.86 5.89
C VAL A 191 18.27 2.28 5.36
N LEU A 192 18.25 3.24 6.27
CA LEU A 192 18.54 4.63 5.96
C LEU A 192 20.06 4.79 5.78
N LEU A 193 20.49 5.31 4.64
CA LEU A 193 21.90 5.58 4.38
C LEU A 193 22.34 6.87 5.09
N GLN A 194 22.52 6.80 6.41
CA GLN A 194 22.66 7.98 7.29
C GLN A 194 23.77 8.96 6.89
N LYS A 195 24.90 8.43 6.40
CA LYS A 195 26.08 9.20 5.99
C LYS A 195 26.00 9.70 4.54
N LEU A 196 25.06 9.18 3.74
CA LEU A 196 24.86 9.60 2.36
C LEU A 196 23.80 10.70 2.32
N ARG A 197 24.25 11.91 1.97
CA ARG A 197 23.37 13.08 1.78
C ARG A 197 23.68 13.67 0.43
N ILE A 198 22.64 13.86 -0.37
CA ILE A 198 22.74 14.51 -1.67
C ILE A 198 22.01 15.84 -1.57
N GLN A 199 22.61 16.89 -2.12
CA GLN A 199 21.97 18.20 -2.19
C GLN A 199 21.76 18.60 -3.64
N ASP A 200 20.59 19.13 -3.95
CA ASP A 200 20.28 19.63 -5.29
C ASP A 200 19.31 20.82 -5.23
N THR A 201 19.26 21.61 -6.29
CA THR A 201 18.28 22.70 -6.45
C THR A 201 16.96 22.24 -7.05
N SER A 202 16.94 21.05 -7.65
CA SER A 202 15.72 20.35 -8.03
C SER A 202 15.11 19.64 -6.82
N ALA A 203 13.78 19.69 -6.66
CA ALA A 203 13.05 18.88 -5.68
C ALA A 203 12.90 17.40 -6.12
N ARG A 204 13.36 17.07 -7.33
CA ARG A 204 13.36 15.72 -7.88
C ARG A 204 14.80 15.30 -8.17
N LEU A 205 15.26 14.29 -7.44
CA LEU A 205 16.57 13.69 -7.63
C LEU A 205 16.50 12.58 -8.70
N ARG A 206 17.41 12.60 -9.66
CA ARG A 206 17.51 11.57 -10.70
C ARG A 206 18.56 10.56 -10.28
N LEU A 207 18.10 9.35 -9.94
CA LEU A 207 18.96 8.25 -9.54
C LEU A 207 19.09 7.22 -10.66
N GLY A 208 20.22 6.53 -10.67
CA GLY A 208 20.50 5.40 -11.55
C GLY A 208 21.41 4.40 -10.86
N TRP A 209 21.64 3.26 -11.51
CA TRP A 209 22.55 2.23 -11.05
C TRP A 209 23.65 2.00 -12.07
N ARG A 210 24.87 1.76 -11.57
CA ARG A 210 25.98 1.23 -12.35
C ARG A 210 26.43 -0.09 -11.71
N GLY A 211 26.10 -1.20 -12.34
CA GLY A 211 26.31 -2.52 -11.74
C GLY A 211 25.44 -2.72 -10.49
N LEU A 212 25.94 -3.53 -9.54
CA LEU A 212 25.14 -4.01 -8.41
C LEU A 212 25.17 -3.10 -7.17
N SER A 213 26.27 -2.38 -6.93
CA SER A 213 26.46 -1.60 -5.70
C SER A 213 26.64 -0.10 -5.90
N ILE A 214 26.87 0.37 -7.13
CA ILE A 214 27.13 1.79 -7.39
C ILE A 214 25.83 2.50 -7.74
N LEU A 215 25.42 3.43 -6.89
CA LEU A 215 24.32 4.34 -7.15
C LEU A 215 24.87 5.59 -7.84
N THR A 216 24.21 6.03 -8.91
CA THR A 216 24.51 7.29 -9.58
C THR A 216 23.42 8.32 -9.29
N ALA A 217 23.80 9.58 -9.12
CA ALA A 217 22.90 10.70 -8.94
C ALA A 217 23.23 11.80 -9.96
N THR A 218 22.29 12.11 -10.85
CA THR A 218 22.42 13.22 -11.79
C THR A 218 21.75 14.45 -11.20
N LEU A 219 22.56 15.46 -10.88
CA LEU A 219 22.12 16.73 -10.29
C LEU A 219 21.53 17.65 -11.36
N SER A 220 20.76 18.65 -10.92
CA SER A 220 20.14 19.65 -11.80
C SER A 220 21.12 20.46 -12.64
N ASN A 221 22.37 20.59 -12.22
CA ASN A 221 23.45 21.23 -12.97
C ASN A 221 24.12 20.32 -14.01
N GLY A 222 23.65 19.08 -14.18
CA GLY A 222 24.20 18.08 -15.09
C GLY A 222 25.37 17.27 -14.50
N GLY A 223 25.87 17.63 -13.31
CA GLY A 223 26.89 16.86 -12.62
C GLY A 223 26.39 15.47 -12.23
N VAL A 224 27.25 14.46 -12.37
CA VAL A 224 26.96 13.10 -11.95
C VAL A 224 27.84 12.74 -10.76
N GLN A 225 27.20 12.31 -9.68
CA GLN A 225 27.86 11.79 -8.49
C GLN A 225 27.66 10.28 -8.41
N GLU A 226 28.68 9.57 -7.94
CA GLU A 226 28.66 8.11 -7.81
C GLU A 226 28.95 7.71 -6.37
N TYR A 227 28.22 6.73 -5.88
CA TYR A 227 28.29 6.26 -4.51
C TYR A 227 28.34 4.74 -4.50
N ASP A 228 29.42 4.16 -3.97
CA ASP A 228 29.45 2.73 -3.69
C ASP A 228 28.69 2.48 -2.39
N LEU A 229 27.50 1.86 -2.50
CA LEU A 229 26.62 1.68 -1.35
C LEU A 229 27.17 0.72 -0.29
N ARG A 230 28.21 -0.06 -0.61
CA ARG A 230 28.95 -0.88 0.35
C ARG A 230 29.63 -0.04 1.43
N ASP A 231 30.03 1.19 1.11
CA ASP A 231 30.66 2.11 2.08
C ASP A 231 29.65 2.68 3.08
N TYR A 232 28.36 2.65 2.73
CA TYR A 232 27.27 3.24 3.51
C TYR A 232 26.42 2.21 4.25
N ALA A 233 26.28 1.00 3.69
CA ALA A 233 25.51 -0.09 4.24
C ALA A 233 26.11 -1.46 3.87
N PRO A 234 27.32 -1.79 4.36
CA PRO A 234 28.02 -3.02 3.95
C PRO A 234 27.22 -4.30 4.23
N GLY A 235 26.46 -4.34 5.33
CA GLY A 235 25.63 -5.49 5.70
C GLY A 235 24.41 -5.74 4.79
N PHE A 236 24.15 -4.89 3.79
CA PHE A 236 23.10 -5.11 2.80
C PHE A 236 23.58 -5.80 1.52
N PHE A 237 24.90 -5.86 1.29
CA PHE A 237 25.53 -6.43 0.09
C PHE A 237 26.09 -7.83 0.32
#